data_AF-A0A7V1G9A2-F1
#
_entry.id   AF-A0A7V1G9A2-F1
#
_cell.length_a   1.000
_cell.length_b   1.000
_cell.length_c   1.000
_cell.angle_alpha   90.00
_cell.angle_beta   90.00
_cell.angle_gamma   90.00
#
_symmetry.space_group_name_H-M   'P 1'
#
loop_
_entity.id
_entity.type
_entity.pdbx_description
1 polymer ?
#
loop_
_entity_poly.entity_id
_entity_poly.type
_entity_poly.pdbx_seq_one_letter_code
_entity_poly.pdbx_strand_id
1 'polypeptide(L)' 'MIPGEKKINISQIFKWYEKDFNGKKSVIEFIEKYLVDDDKKDFLAQNKDSLTIKYLYYDRDLNM' A
#
# COMPACT_ATOMS: atom_id res chain seq x y z
N MET A 1 -7.64 5.08 16.82
CA MET A 1 -7.60 3.89 15.93
C MET A 1 -8.79 3.02 16.28
N ILE A 2 -9.63 2.65 15.31
CA ILE A 2 -10.74 1.72 15.55
C ILE A 2 -10.17 0.30 15.40
N PRO A 3 -10.29 -0.58 16.42
CA PRO A 3 -9.83 -1.97 16.31
C PRO A 3 -10.62 -2.69 15.22
N GLY A 4 -9.95 -3.20 14.18
CA GLY A 4 -10.57 -4.01 13.12
C GLY A 4 -10.40 -3.50 11.69
N GLU A 5 -9.97 -2.26 11.47
CA GLU A 5 -9.65 -1.79 10.12
C GLU A 5 -8.24 -2.22 9.69
N LYS A 6 -8.18 -3.18 8.76
CA LYS A 6 -6.95 -3.65 8.10
C LYS A 6 -6.48 -2.57 7.13
N LYS A 7 -5.68 -1.63 7.65
CA LYS A 7 -5.19 -0.48 6.91
C LYS A 7 -3.71 -0.60 6.63
N ILE A 8 -3.31 -0.24 5.41
CA ILE A 8 -1.92 0.04 5.07
C ILE A 8 -1.76 1.48 4.65
N ASN A 9 -0.60 2.04 5.00
CA ASN A 9 -0.18 3.35 4.54
C ASN A 9 0.88 3.12 3.47
N ILE A 10 0.62 3.58 2.24
CA ILE A 10 1.58 3.47 1.13
C ILE A 10 1.81 4.85 0.53
N SER A 11 2.95 5.05 -0.13
CA SER A 11 3.28 6.34 -0.75
C SER A 11 2.26 6.74 -1.82
N GLN A 12 1.92 8.03 -1.91
CA GLN A 12 1.09 8.62 -2.97
C GLN A 12 1.61 8.30 -4.38
N ILE A 13 2.89 7.97 -4.55
CA ILE A 13 3.44 7.57 -5.85
C ILE A 13 2.69 6.39 -6.47
N PHE A 14 2.28 5.41 -5.66
CA PHE A 14 1.51 4.26 -6.14
C PHE A 14 0.10 4.63 -6.59
N LYS A 15 -0.45 5.74 -6.09
CA LYS A 15 -1.73 6.29 -6.57
C LYS A 15 -1.56 6.90 -7.96
N TRP A 16 -0.46 7.60 -8.21
CA TRP A 16 -0.21 8.27 -9.49
C TRP A 16 -0.03 7.25 -10.62
N TYR A 17 0.69 6.17 -10.35
CA TYR A 17 0.95 5.10 -11.33
C TYR A 17 -0.08 3.96 -11.28
N GLU A 18 -1.16 4.06 -10.52
CA GLU A 18 -2.12 2.97 -10.32
C GLU A 18 -2.63 2.40 -11.66
N LYS A 19 -2.86 3.26 -12.65
CA LYS A 19 -3.28 2.85 -14.00
C LYS A 19 -2.21 2.02 -14.71
N ASP A 20 -0.94 2.39 -14.57
CA ASP A 20 0.20 1.67 -15.16
C ASP A 20 0.43 0.32 -14.46
N PHE A 21 0.03 0.21 -13.19
CA PHE A 21 -0.01 -1.05 -12.47
C PHE A 21 -1.19 -1.94 -12.85
N ASN A 22 -2.12 -1.52 -13.73
CA ASN A 22 -3.38 -2.24 -14.00
C ASN A 22 -4.33 -2.29 -12.78
N GLY A 23 -4.30 -1.24 -11.95
CA GLY A 23 -5.23 -1.03 -10.85
C GLY A 23 -4.67 -1.38 -9.47
N LYS A 24 -5.46 -1.04 -8.44
CA LYS A 24 -5.11 -1.18 -7.01
C LYS A 24 -4.64 -2.58 -6.61
N LYS A 25 -5.23 -3.65 -7.17
CA LYS A 25 -4.87 -5.03 -6.81
C LYS A 25 -3.42 -5.33 -7.16
N SER A 26 -2.99 -4.96 -8.36
CA SER A 26 -1.63 -5.20 -8.84
C SER A 26 -0.58 -4.31 -8.16
N VAL A 27 -0.98 -3.16 -7.61
CA VAL A 27 -0.13 -2.40 -6.67
C VAL A 27 0.16 -3.21 -5.40
N ILE A 28 -0.85 -3.87 -4.82
CA ILE A 28 -0.65 -4.71 -3.63
C ILE A 28 0.23 -5.92 -3.94
N GLU A 29 -0.01 -6.60 -5.05
CA GLU A 29 0.80 -7.74 -5.50
C GLU A 29 2.27 -7.33 -5.73
N PHE A 30 2.50 -6.14 -6.29
CA PHE A 30 3.84 -5.58 -6.43
C PHE A 30 4.51 -5.34 -5.06
N ILE A 31 3.81 -4.70 -4.14
CA ILE A 31 4.33 -4.41 -2.79
C ILE A 31 4.65 -5.70 -2.04
N GLU A 32 3.75 -6.69 -2.09
CA GLU A 32 3.94 -8.01 -1.48
C GLU A 32 5.17 -8.72 -2.04
N LYS A 33 5.36 -8.69 -3.37
CA LYS A 33 6.50 -9.31 -4.05
C LYS A 33 7.86 -8.75 -3.62
N TYR A 34 7.94 -7.44 -3.36
CA TYR A 34 9.20 -6.75 -3.05
C TYR A 34 9.37 -6.42 -1.57
N LEU A 35 8.42 -6.80 -0.71
CA LEU A 35 8.57 -6.65 0.73
C LEU A 35 9.69 -7.57 1.23
N VAL A 36 10.52 -7.09 2.13
CA VAL A 36 11.57 -7.92 2.77
C VAL A 36 11.07 -8.56 4.07
N ASP A 37 10.08 -7.94 4.69
CA ASP A 37 9.52 -8.31 5.99
C ASP A 37 8.41 -9.35 5.81
N ASP A 38 8.66 -10.59 6.25
CA ASP A 38 7.75 -11.71 6.04
C ASP A 38 6.47 -11.60 6.88
N ASP A 39 6.52 -11.02 8.08
CA ASP A 39 5.30 -10.77 8.89
C ASP A 39 4.34 -9.81 8.17
N LYS A 40 4.91 -8.80 7.51
CA LYS A 40 4.10 -7.86 6.71
C LYS A 40 3.61 -8.49 5.40
N LYS A 41 4.35 -9.42 4.79
CA LYS A 41 3.84 -10.19 3.64
C LYS A 41 2.64 -11.02 4.04
N ASP A 42 2.75 -11.76 5.14
CA ASP A 42 1.67 -12.61 5.65
C ASP A 42 0.42 -11.77 5.96
N PHE A 43 0.61 -10.58 6.55
CA PHE A 43 -0.47 -9.63 6.74
C PHE A 43 -1.13 -9.22 5.42
N LEU A 44 -0.37 -8.90 4.37
CA LEU A 44 -0.94 -8.55 3.06
C LEU A 44 -1.69 -9.74 2.44
N ALA A 45 -1.07 -10.92 2.44
CA ALA A 45 -1.63 -12.15 1.86
C ALA A 45 -2.98 -12.54 2.49
N GLN A 46 -3.08 -12.47 3.82
CA GLN A 46 -4.29 -12.85 4.57
C GLN A 46 -5.42 -11.81 4.47
N ASN A 47 -5.11 -10.57 4.10
CA ASN A 47 -6.04 -9.45 4.22
C ASN A 47 -6.35 -8.74 2.89
N LYS A 48 -5.76 -9.16 1.77
CA LYS A 48 -5.79 -8.49 0.46
C LYS A 48 -7.17 -8.01 0.01
N ASP A 49 -8.21 -8.82 0.24
CA ASP A 49 -9.57 -8.54 -0.24
C ASP A 49 -10.33 -7.54 0.66
N SER A 50 -9.85 -7.32 1.88
CA SER A 50 -10.44 -6.41 2.88
C SER A 50 -9.55 -5.20 3.20
N LEU A 51 -8.46 -5.02 2.45
CA LEU A 51 -7.42 -4.04 2.74
C LEU A 51 -7.82 -2.62 2.31
N THR A 52 -7.87 -1.73 3.29
CA THR A 52 -8.05 -0.31 3.06
C THR A 52 -6.68 0.34 2.86
N ILE A 53 -6.46 0.89 1.67
CA ILE A 53 -5.24 1.62 1.35
C ILE A 53 -5.45 3.09 1.70
N LYS A 54 -4.55 3.62 2.53
CA LYS A 54 -4.40 5.06 2.74
C LYS A 54 -3.11 5.51 2.07
N TYR A 55 -3.22 6.46 1.15
CA TYR A 55 -2.05 7.04 0.53
C TYR A 55 -1.51 8.17 1.40
N LEU A 56 -0.22 8.08 1.72
CA LEU A 56 0.49 9.13 2.42
C LEU A 56 0.85 10.22 1.42
N TYR A 57 0.27 11.40 1.62
CA TYR A 57 0.65 12.58 0.86
C TYR A 57 2.12 12.89 1.16
N TYR A 58 2.91 13.04 0.10
CA TYR A 58 4.29 13.48 0.22
C TYR A 58 4.29 15.00 0.09
N ASP A 59 4.67 15.71 1.15
CA ASP A 59 4.99 17.14 1.05
C ASP A 59 6.33 17.27 0.33
N ARG A 60 6.26 17.77 -0.91
CA ARG A 60 7.44 17.99 -1.75
C ARG A 60 8.33 19.14 -1.24
N ASP A 61 7.81 19.95 -0.32
CA ASP A 61 8.46 21.11 0.26
C ASP A 61 9.54 20.75 1.30
N LEU A 62 9.69 19.47 1.66
CA LEU A 62 10.68 19.05 2.67
C LEU A 62 12.14 19.02 2.16
N ASN A 63 12.38 19.36 0.89
CA ASN A 63 13.73 19.37 0.28
C ASN A 63 13.99 20.61 -0.60
N MET A 64 13.27 21.72 -0.38
CA MET A 64 13.59 23.02 -0.99
C MET A 64 14.36 23.92 -0.04
#